data_AF-A0AAW2K220-F1
#
_entry.id   AF-A0AAW2K220-F1
#
_cell.length_a   1.000
_cell.length_b   1.000
_cell.length_c   1.000
_cell.angle_alpha   90.00
_cell.angle_beta   90.00
_cell.angle_gamma   90.00
#
_symmetry.space_group_name_H-M   'P 1'
#
loop_
_entity.id
_entity.type
_entity.pdbx_description
1 polymer ?
#
loop_
_entity_poly.entity_id
_entity_poly.type
_entity_poly.pdbx_seq_one_letter_code
_entity_poly.pdbx_strand_id
1 'polypeptide(L)'
;MFRFAQDKDKWRIIAGGPYFVYGGPLLLKTMPDCFKFKEDDISLTPVSATLPSFPLECWHSNTLGKIGSRLGTPIAMDSLTMKMERVSYARILVEVDASMLLVNQVDFMLPNGVMRK
;
A
#
# COMPACT_ATOMS: atom_id res chain seq x y z
N MET A 1 15.59 15.92 4.61
CA MET A 1 14.43 16.42 3.87
C MET A 1 14.76 16.44 2.38
N PHE A 2 14.01 15.71 1.55
CA PHE A 2 14.17 15.76 0.10
C PHE A 2 13.34 16.92 -0.46
N ARG A 3 13.95 17.74 -1.33
CA ARG A 3 13.25 18.79 -2.06
C ARG A 3 13.15 18.39 -3.52
N PHE A 4 11.94 18.44 -4.05
CA PHE A 4 11.66 18.16 -5.46
C PHE A 4 11.35 19.47 -6.16
N ALA A 5 11.85 19.63 -7.39
CA ALA A 5 11.52 20.80 -8.21
C ALA A 5 10.07 20.76 -8.71
N GLN A 6 9.51 19.56 -8.89
CA GLN A 6 8.14 19.34 -9.34
C GLN A 6 7.45 18.31 -8.45
N ASP A 7 6.17 18.54 -8.14
CA ASP A 7 5.34 17.57 -7.40
C ASP A 7 5.22 16.23 -8.14
N LYS A 8 5.22 16.25 -9.48
CA LYS A 8 5.17 15.03 -10.29
C LYS A 8 6.35 14.10 -10.00
N ASP A 9 7.55 14.65 -9.78
CA ASP A 9 8.73 13.86 -9.45
C ASP A 9 8.63 13.26 -8.05
N LYS A 10 8.14 14.04 -7.08
CA LYS A 10 7.84 13.55 -5.73
C LYS A 10 6.87 12.37 -5.77
N TRP A 11 5.75 12.51 -6.49
CA TRP A 11 4.77 11.43 -6.63
C TRP A 11 5.32 10.21 -7.35
N ARG A 12 6.15 10.39 -8.38
CA ARG A 12 6.83 9.28 -9.06
C ARG A 12 7.71 8.50 -8.09
N ILE A 13 8.45 9.18 -7.21
CA ILE A 13 9.30 8.52 -6.22
C ILE A 13 8.45 7.82 -5.15
N ILE A 14 7.46 8.49 -4.57
CA ILE A 14 6.61 7.90 -3.51
C ILE A 14 5.84 6.67 -4.03
N ALA A 15 5.31 6.73 -5.25
CA ALA A 15 4.59 5.61 -5.87
C ALA A 15 5.52 4.52 -6.44
N GLY A 16 6.81 4.84 -6.63
CA GLY A 16 7.77 4.02 -7.37
C GLY A 16 8.29 2.78 -6.64
N GLY A 17 8.17 2.71 -5.31
CA GLY A 17 8.38 1.43 -4.64
C GLY A 17 8.81 1.48 -3.18
N PRO A 18 9.12 0.30 -2.63
CA PRO A 18 10.00 0.17 -1.48
C PRO A 18 11.44 0.45 -1.93
N TYR A 19 12.11 1.36 -1.26
CA TYR A 19 13.53 1.67 -1.49
C TYR A 19 14.38 0.95 -0.46
N PHE A 20 15.65 0.68 -0.78
CA PHE A 20 16.60 0.09 0.15
C PHE A 20 17.86 0.93 0.21
N VAL A 21 18.35 1.20 1.42
CA VAL A 21 19.60 1.93 1.66
C VAL A 21 20.42 1.12 2.65
N TYR A 22 21.67 0.79 2.28
CA TYR A 22 22.56 -0.08 3.06
C TYR A 22 21.92 -1.42 3.48
N GLY A 23 21.07 -1.99 2.63
CA GLY A 23 20.38 -3.26 2.90
C GLY A 23 19.13 -3.15 3.79
N GLY A 24 18.83 -1.97 4.34
CA GLY A 24 17.60 -1.72 5.11
C GLY A 24 16.50 -1.07 4.25
N PRO A 25 15.21 -1.36 4.51
CA PRO A 25 14.10 -0.69 3.83
C PRO A 25 14.04 0.79 4.21
N LEU A 26 13.81 1.66 3.21
CA LEU A 26 13.61 3.09 3.36
C LEU A 26 12.14 3.43 3.15
N LEU A 27 11.51 3.96 4.20
CA LEU A 27 10.14 4.45 4.18
C LEU A 27 10.10 5.92 3.74
N LEU A 28 9.28 6.23 2.74
CA LEU A 28 9.07 7.59 2.26
C LEU A 28 7.64 8.05 2.57
N LYS A 29 7.50 9.16 3.29
CA LYS A 29 6.20 9.80 3.60
C LYS A 29 6.23 11.26 3.15
N THR A 30 5.08 11.77 2.68
CA THR A 30 4.94 13.19 2.41
C THR A 30 5.00 13.96 3.72
N MET A 31 5.88 14.96 3.80
CA MET A 31 5.97 15.83 4.97
C MET A 31 4.81 16.84 4.94
N PRO A 32 3.97 16.90 5.99
CA PRO A 32 2.94 17.93 6.15
C PRO A 32 3.55 19.32 6.35
N ASP A 33 2.75 20.36 6.12
CA ASP A 33 3.11 21.72 6.51
C ASP A 33 3.27 21.81 8.02
N CYS A 34 4.33 22.50 8.48
CA CYS A 34 4.65 22.64 9.91
C CYS A 34 4.83 21.30 10.65
N PHE A 35 5.40 20.29 9.98
CA PHE A 35 5.63 18.96 10.55
C PHE A 35 6.40 19.01 11.89
N LYS A 36 5.84 18.37 12.90
CA LYS A 36 6.49 18.09 14.19
C LYS A 36 6.40 16.59 14.41
N PHE A 37 7.53 15.95 14.72
CA PHE A 37 7.54 14.55 15.12
C PHE A 37 6.74 14.38 16.42
N LYS A 38 5.61 13.67 16.35
CA LYS A 38 4.96 13.09 17.53
C LYS A 38 5.39 11.63 17.65
N GLU A 39 5.34 11.06 18.86
CA GLU A 39 5.66 9.63 19.06
C GLU A 39 4.76 8.72 18.18
N ASP A 40 3.50 9.11 17.96
CA ASP A 40 2.55 8.41 17.09
C ASP A 40 2.88 8.51 15.58
N ASP A 41 3.69 9.48 15.14
CA ASP A 41 4.07 9.59 13.73
C ASP A 41 5.05 8.48 13.29
N ILE A 42 5.67 7.79 14.26
CA ILE A 42 6.60 6.69 14.02
C ILE A 42 5.86 5.34 13.92
N SER A 43 4.66 5.21 14.51
CA SER A 43 3.90 3.96 14.48
C SER A 43 3.18 3.76 13.14
N LEU A 44 2.66 4.82 12.51
CA LEU A 44 1.92 4.71 11.24
C LEU A 44 2.85 4.62 10.01
N THR A 45 2.93 3.42 9.44
CA THR A 45 3.85 3.06 8.35
C THR A 45 3.07 2.64 7.10
N PRO A 46 3.27 3.28 5.93
CA PRO A 46 2.74 2.78 4.66
C PRO A 46 3.46 1.50 4.21
N VAL A 47 2.69 0.43 4.02
CA VAL A 47 3.16 -0.88 3.55
C VAL A 47 2.46 -1.24 2.24
N SER A 48 3.21 -1.88 1.34
CA SER A 48 2.66 -2.38 0.08
C SER A 48 2.22 -3.83 0.21
N ALA A 49 0.92 -4.05 0.38
CA ALA A 49 0.33 -5.37 0.42
C ALA A 49 0.24 -5.95 -1.01
N THR A 50 0.83 -7.12 -1.21
CA THR A 50 0.80 -7.84 -2.50
C THR A 50 -0.10 -9.05 -2.38
N LEU A 51 -1.09 -9.16 -3.27
CA LEU A 51 -2.08 -10.23 -3.32
C LEU A 51 -1.77 -11.14 -4.53
N PRO A 52 -0.98 -12.20 -4.34
CA PRO A 52 -0.65 -13.12 -5.43
C PRO A 52 -1.88 -13.90 -5.89
N SER A 53 -1.99 -14.14 -7.20
CA SER A 53 -3.07 -14.96 -7.79
C SER A 53 -4.49 -14.48 -7.46
N PHE A 54 -4.66 -13.19 -7.16
CA PHE A 54 -5.95 -12.59 -6.88
C PHE A 54 -6.79 -12.52 -8.17
N PRO A 55 -8.05 -13.02 -8.20
CA PRO A 55 -8.83 -13.09 -9.44
C PRO A 55 -9.05 -11.73 -10.08
N LEU A 56 -8.79 -11.62 -11.39
CA LEU A 56 -8.84 -10.35 -12.13
C LEU A 56 -10.21 -9.66 -12.06
N GLU A 57 -11.28 -10.44 -12.01
CA GLU A 57 -12.66 -9.94 -11.81
C GLU A 57 -12.84 -9.17 -10.49
N CYS A 58 -11.92 -9.34 -9.54
CA CYS A 58 -11.95 -8.67 -8.24
C CYS A 58 -11.02 -7.44 -8.18
N TRP A 59 -10.33 -7.08 -9.27
CA TRP A 59 -9.38 -5.94 -9.30
C TRP A 59 -10.09 -4.60 -9.50
N HIS A 60 -11.15 -4.39 -8.73
CA HIS A 60 -11.88 -3.14 -8.69
C HIS A 60 -11.58 -2.40 -7.39
N SER A 61 -11.60 -1.07 -7.44
CA SER A 61 -11.24 -0.22 -6.31
C SER A 61 -12.05 -0.50 -5.05
N ASN A 62 -13.33 -0.87 -5.20
CA ASN A 62 -14.18 -1.24 -4.07
C ASN A 62 -13.70 -2.54 -3.39
N THR A 63 -13.40 -3.59 -4.18
CA THR A 63 -13.00 -4.90 -3.65
C THR A 63 -11.61 -4.85 -3.04
N LEU A 64 -10.64 -4.26 -3.74
CA LEU A 64 -9.28 -4.08 -3.23
C LEU A 64 -9.26 -3.13 -2.02
N GLY A 65 -10.10 -2.09 -2.00
CA GLY A 65 -10.24 -1.20 -0.84
C GLY A 65 -10.75 -1.92 0.40
N LYS A 66 -11.73 -2.82 0.24
CA LYS A 66 -12.25 -3.68 1.33
C LYS A 66 -11.20 -4.66 1.87
N ILE A 67 -10.32 -5.17 1.02
CA ILE A 67 -9.19 -6.01 1.47
C ILE A 67 -8.18 -5.16 2.21
N GLY A 68 -7.80 -4.00 1.65
CA GLY A 68 -6.89 -3.07 2.29
C GLY A 68 -7.38 -2.63 3.67
N SER A 69 -8.69 -2.43 3.85
CA SER A 69 -9.26 -2.01 5.13
C SER A 69 -9.16 -3.06 6.24
N ARG A 70 -8.95 -4.33 5.87
CA ARG A 70 -8.65 -5.41 6.83
C ARG A 70 -7.20 -5.43 7.27
N LEU A 71 -6.32 -4.83 6.47
CA LEU A 71 -4.89 -4.72 6.75
C LEU A 71 -4.56 -3.43 7.51
N GLY A 72 -5.31 -2.35 7.27
CA GLY A 72 -5.09 -1.02 7.84
C GLY A 72 -5.91 0.04 7.11
N THR A 73 -5.37 1.25 6.92
CA THR A 73 -6.04 2.32 6.16
C THR A 73 -5.58 2.31 4.69
N PRO A 74 -6.43 1.99 3.70
CA PRO A 74 -6.04 2.03 2.30
C PRO A 74 -5.68 3.46 1.87
N ILE A 75 -4.48 3.64 1.30
CA ILE A 75 -4.01 4.94 0.78
C ILE A 75 -4.21 5.02 -0.73
N ALA A 76 -3.73 4.01 -1.45
CA ALA A 76 -3.69 4.01 -2.91
C ALA A 76 -3.61 2.60 -3.48
N MET A 77 -3.90 2.47 -4.77
CA MET A 77 -3.70 1.24 -5.53
C MET A 77 -2.56 1.46 -6.52
N ASP A 78 -1.75 0.43 -6.71
CA ASP A 78 -0.66 0.45 -7.68
C ASP A 78 -1.22 0.68 -9.09
N SER A 79 -0.58 1.54 -9.88
CA SER A 79 -1.09 1.96 -11.19
C SER A 79 -1.19 0.79 -12.17
N LEU A 80 -0.30 -0.20 -12.07
CA LEU A 80 -0.34 -1.41 -12.90
C LEU A 80 -1.50 -2.32 -12.49
N THR A 81 -1.86 -2.32 -11.20
CA THR A 81 -3.05 -3.01 -10.68
C THR A 81 -4.32 -2.35 -11.20
N MET A 82 -4.41 -1.01 -11.12
CA MET A 82 -5.56 -0.24 -11.60
C MET A 82 -5.78 -0.37 -13.11
N LYS A 83 -4.69 -0.46 -13.89
CA LYS A 83 -4.74 -0.62 -15.34
C LYS A 83 -4.76 -2.08 -15.80
N MET A 84 -4.66 -3.04 -14.87
CA MET A 84 -4.51 -4.47 -15.18
C MET A 84 -3.34 -4.79 -16.13
N GLU A 85 -2.29 -3.96 -16.16
CA GLU A 85 -1.10 -4.14 -17.03
C GLU A 85 -0.18 -5.26 -16.52
N ARG A 86 -0.22 -5.55 -15.21
CA ARG A 86 0.52 -6.64 -14.56
C ARG A 86 -0.46 -7.55 -13.85
N VAL A 87 -0.81 -8.68 -14.47
CA VAL A 87 -1.86 -9.60 -13.98
C VAL A 87 -1.38 -10.68 -12.99
N SER A 88 -0.08 -10.72 -12.67
CA SER A 88 0.49 -11.73 -11.78
C SER A 88 0.08 -11.55 -10.31
N TYR A 89 -0.20 -10.31 -9.89
CA TYR A 89 -0.62 -9.96 -8.53
C TYR A 89 -1.24 -8.57 -8.48
N ALA A 90 -2.21 -8.38 -7.58
CA ALA A 90 -2.71 -7.06 -7.23
C ALA A 90 -1.85 -6.45 -6.11
N ARG A 91 -1.71 -5.13 -6.09
CA ARG A 91 -0.95 -4.42 -5.04
C ARG A 91 -1.72 -3.22 -4.52
N ILE A 92 -1.77 -3.11 -3.19
CA ILE A 92 -2.47 -2.04 -2.46
C ILE A 92 -1.47 -1.40 -1.50
N LEU A 93 -1.45 -0.07 -1.46
CA LEU A 93 -0.73 0.69 -0.45
C LEU A 93 -1.65 0.94 0.74
N VAL A 94 -1.25 0.47 1.92
CA VAL A 94 -2.04 0.54 3.16
C VAL A 94 -1.18 1.16 4.26
N GLU A 95 -1.71 2.13 4.99
CA GLU A 95 -1.09 2.61 6.24
C GLU A 95 -1.44 1.64 7.37
N VAL A 96 -0.42 1.10 8.04
CA VAL A 96 -0.57 0.17 9.17
C VAL A 96 0.11 0.72 10.40
N ASP A 97 -0.36 0.32 11.57
CA ASP A 97 0.31 0.59 12.83
C ASP A 97 1.41 -0.46 13.08
N ALA A 98 2.67 -0.03 13.04
CA ALA A 98 3.86 -0.86 13.25
C ALA A 98 4.02 -1.36 14.69
N SER A 99 3.26 -0.83 15.65
CA SER A 99 3.19 -1.37 17.01
C SER A 99 2.27 -2.59 17.12
N MET A 100 1.43 -2.82 16.12
CA MET A 100 0.52 -3.98 16.05
C MET A 100 1.12 -5.14 15.24
N LEU A 101 0.62 -6.34 15.50
CA LEU A 101 0.99 -7.51 14.70
C LEU A 101 0.47 -7.37 13.27
N LEU A 102 1.35 -7.63 12.30
CA LEU A 102 1.00 -7.59 10.88
C LEU A 102 0.03 -8.72 10.52
N VAL A 103 -1.01 -8.37 9.78
CA VAL A 103 -1.97 -9.33 9.21
C VAL A 103 -1.36 -9.91 7.93
N ASN A 104 -1.02 -11.20 7.96
CA ASN A 104 -0.38 -11.89 6.85
C ASN A 104 -1.36 -12.63 5.92
N GLN A 105 -2.62 -12.74 6.30
CA GLN A 105 -3.65 -13.46 5.53
C GLN A 105 -5.00 -12.75 5.71
N VAL A 106 -5.75 -12.60 4.62
CA VAL A 106 -7.08 -12.01 4.66
C VAL A 106 -8.03 -12.92 3.93
N ASP A 107 -8.99 -13.48 4.67
CA ASP A 107 -10.03 -14.29 4.08
C ASP A 107 -11.01 -13.41 3.29
N PHE A 108 -11.27 -13.77 2.04
CA PHE A 108 -12.20 -13.06 1.18
C PHE A 108 -13.15 -14.01 0.47
N MET A 109 -14.41 -13.58 0.32
CA MET A 109 -15.42 -14.33 -0.42
C MET A 109 -15.48 -13.83 -1.85
N LEU A 110 -15.36 -14.74 -2.81
CA LEU A 110 -15.56 -14.45 -4.21
C LEU A 110 -17.06 -14.30 -4.56
N PRO A 111 -17.40 -13.63 -5.67
CA PRO A 111 -18.79 -13.53 -6.14
C PRO A 111 -19.47 -14.87 -6.37
N ASN A 112 -18.70 -15.93 -6.64
CA ASN A 112 -19.17 -17.30 -6.81
C ASN A 112 -19.38 -18.05 -5.47
N GLY A 113 -19.22 -17.38 -4.32
CA GLY A 113 -19.36 -17.96 -2.99
C GLY A 113 -18.14 -18.71 -2.46
N VAL A 114 -17.05 -18.80 -3.23
CA VAL A 114 -15.83 -19.50 -2.80
C VAL A 114 -15.00 -18.61 -1.88
N MET A 115 -14.66 -19.12 -0.70
CA MET A 115 -13.72 -18.46 0.22
C MET A 115 -12.28 -18.68 -0.24
N ARG A 116 -11.48 -17.63 -0.23
CA ARG A 116 -10.03 -17.68 -0.49
C ARG A 116 -9.26 -16.96 0.61
N LYS A 117 -8.02 -17.40 0.77
CA LYS A 117 -7.05 -16.94 1.77
C LYS A 117 -5.99 -16.05 1.12
#